data_AF-A0A9E2JII4-F1
#
_entry.id   AF-A0A9E2JII4-F1
#
_cell.length_a   1.000
_cell.length_b   1.000
_cell.length_c   1.000
_cell.angle_alpha   90.00
_cell.angle_beta   90.00
_cell.angle_gamma   90.00
#
_symmetry.space_group_name_H-M   'P 1'
#
loop_
_entity.id
_entity.type
_entity.pdbx_description
1 polymer ?
#
loop_
_entity_poly.entity_id
_entity_poly.type
_entity_poly.pdbx_seq_one_letter_code
_entity_poly.pdbx_strand_id
1 'polypeptide(L)'
;MVVFDAMGWLNPATIANGRGEKAVANFDEDAITLAVAAGADALCGFDRKLVDGVYFASTSLPFKERLNAGIIAAAMALNDHCRAADFTGGLKSSSTALLAALEACAAGNARNMAVVAAETRLGLPASQQEMIFGDAAAGFIVGQDNVVAEFKGSFSTTYDFVDHFRGPFAKFDRQWEDRWIRDLGFEFIIPDTIKGFMDKYSMTMDAFSKVIYPCHYGAERKSLNKKLGITAEMDQNNLLTEVGDSGAAQVLVMLSLALEEAKPGDNILVIGFGSGSDVLWFQATDKISEGKKGLGISGYLAHKQPLDKYGKYLVWRDIMPADLGPRAEEDIWTRWSWDWRSRKAIYGLWGNKCTECGTVTFPPQRVCVNPDCGAIDKVEPILLSDKTAKIFNYTADNLAASNDPPAIYGTLQFETGGRYPFDFTDCELGELAVGNEMEMSFRRRTYDPKRGISRYFWKAVPKKEVK
;
A
#
# COMPACT_ATOMS: atom_id res chain seq x y z
N MET A 1 -9.75 -19.50 -10.68
CA MET A 1 -10.30 -19.93 -11.99
C MET A 1 -11.00 -18.82 -12.78
N VAL A 2 -11.70 -17.86 -12.14
CA VAL A 2 -12.44 -16.76 -12.80
C VAL A 2 -11.75 -16.14 -14.03
N VAL A 3 -10.48 -15.72 -13.91
CA VAL A 3 -9.72 -15.11 -15.02
C VAL A 3 -9.42 -16.11 -16.14
N PHE A 4 -8.96 -17.32 -15.78
CA PHE A 4 -8.65 -18.37 -16.75
C PHE A 4 -9.91 -18.83 -17.51
N ASP A 5 -11.04 -18.97 -16.84
CA ASP A 5 -12.29 -19.39 -17.49
C ASP A 5 -12.74 -18.35 -18.53
N ALA A 6 -12.45 -17.07 -18.31
CA ALA A 6 -12.79 -15.99 -19.23
C ALA A 6 -11.80 -15.84 -20.41
N MET A 7 -10.49 -15.99 -20.16
CA MET A 7 -9.44 -15.66 -21.14
C MET A 7 -8.58 -16.84 -21.60
N GLY A 8 -8.69 -18.00 -20.95
CA GLY A 8 -7.85 -19.18 -21.18
C GLY A 8 -8.01 -19.78 -22.58
N TRP A 9 -9.12 -19.50 -23.28
CA TRP A 9 -9.30 -19.88 -24.68
C TRP A 9 -8.26 -19.23 -25.61
N LEU A 10 -7.76 -18.03 -25.27
CA LEU A 10 -6.76 -17.32 -26.05
C LEU A 10 -5.33 -17.78 -25.72
N ASN A 11 -5.07 -18.13 -24.46
CA ASN A 11 -3.79 -18.65 -24.02
C ASN A 11 -3.95 -19.79 -22.99
N PRO A 12 -4.14 -21.05 -23.42
CA PRO A 12 -4.38 -22.17 -22.53
C PRO A 12 -3.24 -22.47 -21.55
N ALA A 13 -2.01 -22.06 -21.87
CA ALA A 13 -0.84 -22.27 -21.00
C ALA A 13 -0.97 -21.52 -19.65
N THR A 14 -1.80 -20.48 -19.57
CA THR A 14 -2.04 -19.71 -18.35
C THR A 14 -2.72 -20.52 -17.24
N ILE A 15 -3.25 -21.72 -17.53
CA ILE A 15 -3.82 -22.63 -16.53
C ILE A 15 -2.82 -22.98 -15.42
N ALA A 16 -1.52 -22.99 -15.75
CA ALA A 16 -0.45 -23.24 -14.78
C ALA A 16 -0.46 -22.23 -13.63
N ASN A 17 -0.95 -21.01 -13.88
CA ASN A 17 -1.08 -19.92 -12.91
C ASN A 17 -2.53 -19.79 -12.38
N GLY A 18 -3.40 -20.76 -12.62
CA GLY A 18 -4.82 -20.71 -12.23
C GLY A 18 -5.11 -21.08 -10.76
N ARG A 19 -4.09 -21.43 -9.98
CA ARG A 19 -4.21 -21.86 -8.59
C ARG A 19 -4.19 -20.67 -7.63
N GLY A 20 -4.98 -20.78 -6.56
CA GLY A 20 -5.08 -19.73 -5.54
C GLY A 20 -5.95 -18.56 -5.96
N GLU A 21 -5.68 -17.42 -5.36
CA GLU A 21 -6.33 -16.13 -5.59
C GLU A 21 -5.26 -15.04 -5.78
N LYS A 22 -5.67 -13.90 -6.35
CA LYS A 22 -4.84 -12.70 -6.44
C LYS A 22 -5.59 -11.51 -5.89
N ALA A 23 -4.86 -10.63 -5.21
CA ALA A 23 -5.39 -9.37 -4.72
C ALA A 23 -5.60 -8.41 -5.88
N VAL A 24 -6.73 -7.71 -5.85
CA VAL A 24 -7.12 -6.70 -6.84
C VAL A 24 -7.57 -5.46 -6.10
N ALA A 25 -6.92 -4.34 -6.36
CA ALA A 25 -7.31 -3.03 -5.90
C ALA A 25 -8.74 -2.72 -6.33
N ASN A 26 -9.55 -2.27 -5.38
CA ASN A 26 -10.93 -1.85 -5.58
C ASN A 26 -11.02 -0.65 -6.55
N PHE A 27 -12.21 -0.34 -7.06
CA PHE A 27 -12.41 0.72 -8.07
C PHE A 27 -11.92 2.11 -7.62
N ASP A 28 -11.89 2.34 -6.31
CA ASP A 28 -11.45 3.56 -5.64
C ASP A 28 -10.10 3.39 -4.92
N GLU A 29 -9.32 2.37 -5.27
CA GLU A 29 -7.96 2.14 -4.81
C GLU A 29 -6.92 2.34 -5.92
N ASP A 30 -5.72 2.80 -5.52
CA ASP A 30 -4.50 2.82 -6.32
C ASP A 30 -3.26 2.68 -5.42
N ALA A 31 -2.06 2.76 -5.99
CA ALA A 31 -0.83 2.65 -5.23
C ALA A 31 -0.72 3.68 -4.08
N ILE A 32 -1.28 4.89 -4.21
CA ILE A 32 -1.25 5.88 -3.12
C ILE A 32 -2.19 5.46 -1.99
N THR A 33 -3.41 5.01 -2.31
CA THR A 33 -4.37 4.61 -1.27
C THR A 33 -3.87 3.41 -0.48
N LEU A 34 -3.30 2.41 -1.16
CA LEU A 34 -2.72 1.24 -0.52
C LEU A 34 -1.51 1.62 0.35
N ALA A 35 -0.65 2.54 -0.14
CA ALA A 35 0.48 3.04 0.64
C ALA A 35 0.03 3.80 1.91
N VAL A 36 -1.05 4.59 1.83
CA VAL A 36 -1.61 5.28 3.00
C VAL A 36 -2.17 4.28 4.02
N ALA A 37 -2.87 3.23 3.58
CA ALA A 37 -3.38 2.18 4.47
C ALA A 37 -2.22 1.47 5.19
N ALA A 38 -1.17 1.07 4.45
CA ALA A 38 0.00 0.42 5.02
C ALA A 38 0.81 1.36 5.95
N GLY A 39 0.93 2.64 5.59
CA GLY A 39 1.58 3.64 6.44
C GLY A 39 0.80 3.96 7.71
N ALA A 40 -0.54 4.00 7.64
CA ALA A 40 -1.39 4.17 8.81
C ALA A 40 -1.28 2.97 9.76
N ASP A 41 -1.24 1.74 9.22
CA ASP A 41 -1.02 0.52 10.00
C ASP A 41 0.36 0.53 10.71
N ALA A 42 1.40 0.96 9.99
CA ALA A 42 2.75 1.10 10.56
C ALA A 42 2.85 2.18 11.65
N LEU A 43 1.98 3.20 11.60
CA LEU A 43 1.89 4.25 12.61
C LEU A 43 1.06 3.85 13.84
N CYS A 44 0.39 2.70 13.85
CA CYS A 44 -0.41 2.26 14.98
C CYS A 44 0.42 2.22 16.27
N GLY A 45 0.08 3.10 17.22
CA GLY A 45 0.80 3.25 18.49
C GLY A 45 2.17 3.91 18.40
N PHE A 46 2.45 4.64 17.32
CA PHE A 46 3.59 5.55 17.14
C PHE A 46 3.09 7.00 16.99
N ASP A 47 3.79 7.98 17.59
CA ASP A 47 3.42 9.38 17.41
C ASP A 47 3.89 9.88 16.03
N ARG A 48 2.94 10.02 15.10
CA ARG A 48 3.17 10.52 13.74
C ARG A 48 3.89 11.88 13.68
N LYS A 49 3.84 12.70 14.74
CA LYS A 49 4.56 13.99 14.81
C LYS A 49 6.08 13.82 14.89
N LEU A 50 6.55 12.64 15.28
CA LEU A 50 7.98 12.30 15.37
C LEU A 50 8.56 11.82 14.04
N VAL A 51 7.74 11.67 12.99
CA VAL A 51 8.19 11.26 11.66
C VAL A 51 8.73 12.47 10.89
N ASP A 52 10.01 12.40 10.53
CA ASP A 52 10.75 13.46 9.85
C ASP A 52 10.65 13.37 8.32
N GLY A 53 10.12 12.26 7.79
CA GLY A 53 9.94 12.10 6.35
C GLY A 53 9.25 10.81 5.93
N VAL A 54 8.89 10.75 4.65
CA VAL A 54 8.29 9.58 4.00
C VAL A 54 8.96 9.29 2.66
N TYR A 55 9.37 8.04 2.46
CA TYR A 55 9.80 7.52 1.17
C TYR A 55 8.74 6.56 0.64
N PHE A 56 8.28 6.81 -0.58
CA PHE A 56 7.28 5.99 -1.25
C PHE A 56 7.90 5.25 -2.43
N ALA A 57 7.87 3.92 -2.42
CA ALA A 57 8.34 3.11 -3.54
C ALA A 57 7.19 2.51 -4.36
N SER A 58 7.20 2.76 -5.67
CA SER A 58 6.23 2.18 -6.60
C SER A 58 6.66 2.30 -8.05
N THR A 59 6.23 1.36 -8.90
CA THR A 59 6.32 1.48 -10.35
C THR A 59 5.00 1.90 -11.00
N SER A 60 3.90 2.01 -10.26
CA SER A 60 2.54 2.37 -10.71
C SER A 60 2.01 3.67 -10.12
N LEU A 61 2.90 4.66 -9.98
CA LEU A 61 2.58 6.00 -9.48
C LEU A 61 1.45 6.66 -10.29
N PRO A 62 0.39 7.19 -9.63
CA PRO A 62 -0.69 7.92 -10.30
C PRO A 62 -0.23 9.21 -10.99
N PHE A 63 0.83 9.85 -10.48
CA PHE A 63 1.39 11.06 -11.07
C PHE A 63 2.85 10.88 -11.46
N LYS A 64 3.21 11.41 -12.63
CA LYS A 64 4.60 11.40 -13.14
C LYS A 64 5.47 12.51 -12.57
N GLU A 65 4.88 13.68 -12.28
CA GLU A 65 5.62 14.87 -11.81
C GLU A 65 5.14 15.39 -10.44
N ARG A 66 3.83 15.31 -10.17
CA ARG A 66 3.30 15.65 -8.84
C ARG A 66 3.83 14.63 -7.84
N LEU A 67 4.47 15.12 -6.78
CA LEU A 67 5.04 14.28 -5.73
C LEU A 67 3.96 13.41 -5.07
N ASN A 68 4.04 12.09 -5.27
CA ASN A 68 3.06 11.13 -4.78
C ASN A 68 3.22 10.94 -3.26
N ALA A 69 4.46 10.83 -2.77
CA ALA A 69 4.81 10.81 -1.36
C ALA A 69 4.28 12.03 -0.58
N GLY A 70 4.11 13.18 -1.23
CA GLY A 70 3.53 14.37 -0.62
C GLY A 70 2.03 14.22 -0.31
N ILE A 71 1.30 13.48 -1.14
CA ILE A 71 -0.11 13.11 -0.88
C ILE A 71 -0.17 12.16 0.32
N ILE A 72 0.72 11.17 0.34
CA ILE A 72 0.84 10.19 1.43
C ILE A 72 1.16 10.88 2.75
N ALA A 73 2.15 11.79 2.78
CA ALA A 73 2.52 12.55 3.97
C ALA A 73 1.32 13.32 4.55
N ALA A 74 0.55 13.98 3.69
CA ALA A 74 -0.63 14.74 4.10
C ALA A 74 -1.75 13.81 4.60
N ALA A 75 -1.96 12.66 3.98
CA ALA A 75 -2.97 11.68 4.36
C ALA A 75 -2.63 10.94 5.67
N MET A 76 -1.37 10.60 5.88
CA MET A 76 -0.84 10.10 7.15
C MET A 76 -0.78 11.19 8.23
N ALA A 77 -1.13 12.44 7.90
CA ALA A 77 -1.15 13.58 8.80
C ALA A 77 0.21 13.83 9.48
N LEU A 78 1.30 13.68 8.71
CA LEU A 78 2.66 13.99 9.14
C LEU A 78 2.86 15.52 9.26
N ASN A 79 3.99 15.92 9.83
CA ASN A 79 4.39 17.33 9.87
C ASN A 79 4.61 17.88 8.45
N ASP A 80 4.17 19.11 8.17
CA ASP A 80 4.43 19.79 6.89
C ASP A 80 5.94 19.97 6.62
N HIS A 81 6.77 19.97 7.68
CA HIS A 81 8.23 20.05 7.63
C HIS A 81 8.89 18.66 7.62
N CYS A 82 8.45 17.79 6.72
CA CYS A 82 9.02 16.45 6.55
C CYS A 82 9.63 16.28 5.15
N ARG A 83 10.68 15.46 5.02
CA ARG A 83 11.23 15.06 3.72
C ARG A 83 10.29 14.08 3.03
N ALA A 84 9.95 14.30 1.77
CA ALA A 84 9.15 13.35 0.99
C ALA A 84 9.83 13.04 -0.35
N ALA A 85 9.89 11.76 -0.73
CA ALA A 85 10.49 11.34 -2.01
C ALA A 85 9.80 10.10 -2.58
N ASP A 86 9.69 10.06 -3.91
CA ASP A 86 9.21 8.90 -4.67
C ASP A 86 10.42 8.10 -5.19
N PHE A 87 10.47 6.80 -4.87
CA PHE A 87 11.42 5.82 -5.38
C PHE A 87 10.74 5.01 -6.47
N THR A 88 11.27 5.08 -7.69
CA THR A 88 10.69 4.42 -8.86
C THR A 88 11.79 3.92 -9.79
N GLY A 89 11.41 3.18 -10.85
CA GLY A 89 12.35 2.55 -11.77
C GLY A 89 12.93 1.25 -11.18
N GLY A 90 12.34 0.11 -11.57
CA GLY A 90 12.73 -1.22 -11.11
C GLY A 90 11.95 -1.71 -9.87
N LEU A 91 11.78 -3.03 -9.77
CA LEU A 91 11.03 -3.65 -8.66
C LEU A 91 11.81 -3.70 -7.35
N LYS A 92 13.13 -3.52 -7.36
CA LYS A 92 13.92 -3.35 -6.12
C LYS A 92 13.78 -1.96 -5.48
N SER A 93 13.01 -1.06 -6.07
CA SER A 93 12.87 0.33 -5.59
C SER A 93 12.46 0.44 -4.11
N SER A 94 11.73 -0.54 -3.57
CA SER A 94 11.34 -0.55 -2.15
C SER A 94 12.46 -0.98 -1.20
N SER A 95 13.30 -1.95 -1.56
CA SER A 95 14.50 -2.30 -0.79
C SER A 95 15.50 -1.15 -0.80
N THR A 96 15.65 -0.48 -1.95
CA THR A 96 16.47 0.73 -2.07
C THR A 96 15.92 1.88 -1.22
N ALA A 97 14.60 2.11 -1.20
CA ALA A 97 13.96 3.12 -0.37
C ALA A 97 14.16 2.83 1.13
N LEU A 98 14.01 1.57 1.54
CA LEU A 98 14.24 1.14 2.92
C LEU A 98 15.70 1.36 3.32
N LEU A 99 16.65 0.96 2.47
CA LEU A 99 18.07 1.18 2.71
C LEU A 99 18.40 2.68 2.85
N ALA A 100 17.89 3.52 1.96
CA ALA A 100 18.12 4.96 2.02
C ALA A 100 17.55 5.61 3.29
N ALA A 101 16.41 5.11 3.80
CA ALA A 101 15.84 5.57 5.07
C ALA A 101 16.69 5.12 6.27
N LEU A 102 17.15 3.87 6.27
CA LEU A 102 18.03 3.32 7.30
C LEU A 102 19.35 4.09 7.40
N GLU A 103 19.98 4.37 6.25
CA GLU A 103 21.21 5.16 6.18
C GLU A 103 21.00 6.61 6.63
N ALA A 104 19.87 7.23 6.25
CA ALA A 104 19.54 8.58 6.69
C ALA A 104 19.35 8.67 8.22
N CYS A 105 18.70 7.67 8.82
CA CYS A 105 18.54 7.56 10.27
C CYS A 105 19.86 7.25 10.97
N ALA A 106 20.68 6.35 10.43
CA ALA A 106 22.00 6.02 10.98
C ALA A 106 22.98 7.21 10.94
N ALA A 107 22.90 8.03 9.89
CA ALA A 107 23.70 9.25 9.76
C ALA A 107 23.23 10.41 10.68
N GLY A 108 22.08 10.27 11.36
CA GLY A 108 21.52 11.30 12.23
C GLY A 108 20.87 12.49 11.51
N ASN A 109 20.63 12.38 10.19
CA ASN A 109 19.97 13.44 9.40
C ASN A 109 18.44 13.40 9.51
N ALA A 110 17.90 12.26 9.92
CA ALA A 110 16.51 12.06 10.31
C ALA A 110 16.51 11.17 11.55
N ARG A 111 15.53 11.33 12.43
CA ARG A 111 15.35 10.44 13.60
C ARG A 111 14.39 9.31 13.28
N ASN A 112 13.27 9.62 12.63
CA ASN A 112 12.30 8.61 12.19
C ASN A 112 11.83 8.87 10.76
N MET A 113 11.88 7.84 9.92
CA MET A 113 11.42 7.88 8.53
C MET A 113 10.33 6.84 8.32
N ALA A 114 9.24 7.24 7.67
CA ALA A 114 8.27 6.30 7.12
C ALA A 114 8.76 5.79 5.76
N VAL A 115 8.70 4.49 5.54
CA VAL A 115 8.93 3.87 4.23
C VAL A 115 7.69 3.09 3.89
N VAL A 116 7.05 3.45 2.78
CA VAL A 116 5.88 2.76 2.26
C VAL A 116 6.16 2.30 0.85
N ALA A 117 5.74 1.08 0.51
CA ALA A 117 5.77 0.58 -0.84
C ALA A 117 4.38 0.07 -1.20
N ALA A 118 3.94 0.35 -2.43
CA ALA A 118 2.66 -0.11 -2.91
C ALA A 118 2.69 -0.28 -4.43
N GLU A 119 1.97 -1.28 -4.92
CA GLU A 119 1.98 -1.61 -6.32
C GLU A 119 0.58 -2.01 -6.79
N THR A 120 0.18 -1.45 -7.94
CA THR A 120 -1.06 -1.78 -8.63
C THR A 120 -0.83 -2.05 -10.12
N ARG A 121 0.06 -3.01 -10.45
CA ARG A 121 0.45 -3.31 -11.85
C ARG A 121 -0.68 -3.94 -12.64
N LEU A 122 -0.69 -3.69 -13.95
CA LEU A 122 -1.67 -4.22 -14.88
C LEU A 122 -1.05 -5.27 -15.81
N GLY A 123 -1.70 -6.43 -15.88
CA GLY A 123 -1.48 -7.43 -16.91
C GLY A 123 -2.49 -7.28 -18.04
N LEU A 124 -2.07 -7.57 -19.27
CA LEU A 124 -2.96 -7.56 -20.44
C LEU A 124 -3.88 -8.79 -20.39
N PRO A 125 -5.16 -8.71 -20.80
CA PRO A 125 -6.02 -9.88 -20.91
C PRO A 125 -5.37 -11.06 -21.65
N ALA A 126 -5.48 -12.27 -21.11
CA ALA A 126 -4.84 -13.52 -21.56
C ALA A 126 -3.30 -13.59 -21.44
N SER A 127 -2.67 -12.63 -20.77
CA SER A 127 -1.24 -12.68 -20.44
C SER A 127 -0.98 -13.50 -19.18
N GLN A 128 0.27 -13.96 -18.99
CA GLN A 128 0.65 -14.57 -17.70
C GLN A 128 0.59 -13.54 -16.56
N GLN A 129 0.96 -12.29 -16.84
CA GLN A 129 0.97 -11.19 -15.87
C GLN A 129 -0.43 -10.91 -15.31
N GLU A 130 -1.48 -11.07 -16.12
CA GLU A 130 -2.85 -10.93 -15.64
C GLU A 130 -3.19 -11.94 -14.54
N MET A 131 -2.70 -13.17 -14.69
CA MET A 131 -2.89 -14.25 -13.70
C MET A 131 -2.02 -14.05 -12.46
N ILE A 132 -0.79 -13.54 -12.64
CA ILE A 132 0.25 -13.56 -11.60
C ILE A 132 0.23 -12.28 -10.75
N PHE A 133 0.03 -11.10 -11.35
CA PHE A 133 0.18 -9.84 -10.60
C PHE A 133 -0.87 -9.70 -9.51
N GLY A 134 -0.41 -9.29 -8.34
CA GLY A 134 -1.23 -8.90 -7.20
C GLY A 134 -1.07 -7.43 -6.89
N ASP A 135 -2.05 -6.82 -6.24
CA ASP A 135 -1.91 -5.49 -5.70
C ASP A 135 -1.75 -5.55 -4.18
N ALA A 136 -0.71 -4.91 -3.65
CA ALA A 136 -0.46 -4.88 -2.21
C ALA A 136 0.40 -3.69 -1.81
N ALA A 137 0.48 -3.46 -0.50
CA ALA A 137 1.37 -2.46 0.09
C ALA A 137 1.93 -2.93 1.43
N ALA A 138 3.06 -2.35 1.81
CA ALA A 138 3.68 -2.52 3.13
C ALA A 138 4.31 -1.21 3.59
N GLY A 139 4.30 -0.98 4.90
CA GLY A 139 4.79 0.23 5.53
C GLY A 139 5.66 -0.08 6.74
N PHE A 140 6.72 0.70 6.94
CA PHE A 140 7.63 0.61 8.08
C PHE A 140 7.94 2.00 8.63
N ILE A 141 8.07 2.09 9.95
CA ILE A 141 8.72 3.23 10.61
C ILE A 141 10.15 2.81 10.96
N VAL A 142 11.11 3.52 10.38
CA VAL A 142 12.54 3.32 10.58
C VAL A 142 13.05 4.37 11.55
N GLY A 143 13.69 3.97 12.64
CA GLY A 143 14.23 4.88 13.64
C GLY A 143 15.28 4.23 14.53
N GLN A 144 15.68 4.93 15.58
CA GLN A 144 16.73 4.48 16.52
C GLN A 144 16.16 3.99 17.86
N ASP A 145 14.91 4.32 18.17
CA ASP A 145 14.26 4.04 19.46
C ASP A 145 13.27 2.86 19.33
N ASN A 146 13.20 1.99 20.34
CA ASN A 146 12.28 0.83 20.38
C ASN A 146 12.30 -0.04 19.11
N VAL A 147 13.48 -0.24 18.54
CA VAL A 147 13.70 -0.96 17.29
C VAL A 147 13.32 -2.43 17.43
N VAL A 148 12.41 -2.92 16.58
CA VAL A 148 11.96 -4.34 16.57
C VAL A 148 12.91 -5.26 15.80
N ALA A 149 13.61 -4.72 14.80
CA ALA A 149 14.61 -5.43 14.01
C ALA A 149 15.75 -4.47 13.67
N GLU A 150 16.93 -4.73 14.23
CA GLU A 150 18.10 -3.89 14.08
C GLU A 150 18.76 -4.14 12.72
N PHE A 151 18.98 -3.08 11.95
CA PHE A 151 19.70 -3.18 10.68
C PHE A 151 21.20 -3.36 10.92
N LYS A 152 21.77 -4.44 10.40
CA LYS A 152 23.17 -4.83 10.61
C LYS A 152 24.05 -4.56 9.41
N GLY A 153 23.48 -4.50 8.21
CA GLY A 153 24.25 -4.23 7.01
C GLY A 153 23.53 -4.50 5.71
N SER A 154 24.16 -4.11 4.62
CA SER A 154 23.66 -4.30 3.26
C SER A 154 24.77 -4.48 2.23
N PHE A 155 24.37 -4.99 1.07
CA PHE A 155 25.18 -5.08 -0.13
C PHE A 155 24.28 -4.95 -1.36
N SER A 156 24.68 -4.15 -2.35
CA SER A 156 23.88 -3.92 -3.54
C SER A 156 24.69 -4.18 -4.81
N THR A 157 24.05 -4.81 -5.78
CA THR A 157 24.56 -5.00 -7.14
C THR A 157 23.57 -4.37 -8.11
N THR A 158 24.07 -3.60 -9.08
CA THR A 158 23.24 -2.97 -10.11
C THR A 158 23.73 -3.36 -11.49
N TYR A 159 22.78 -3.79 -12.32
CA TYR A 159 23.00 -4.10 -13.73
C TYR A 159 21.90 -3.42 -14.54
N ASP A 160 22.23 -2.98 -15.75
CA ASP A 160 21.22 -2.69 -16.77
C ASP A 160 20.65 -4.01 -17.31
N PHE A 161 19.86 -4.67 -16.46
CA PHE A 161 19.23 -5.95 -16.74
C PHE A 161 17.74 -5.73 -16.93
N VAL A 162 17.28 -5.99 -18.16
CA VAL A 162 15.87 -5.84 -18.55
C VAL A 162 15.19 -7.20 -18.48
N ASP A 163 14.59 -7.49 -17.33
CA ASP A 163 13.66 -8.60 -17.12
C ASP A 163 12.24 -8.22 -17.55
N HIS A 164 11.84 -6.99 -17.25
CA HIS A 164 10.58 -6.42 -17.70
C HIS A 164 10.70 -4.90 -17.79
N PHE A 165 9.80 -4.26 -18.54
CA PHE A 165 9.76 -2.81 -18.66
C PHE A 165 8.36 -2.30 -18.98
N ARG A 166 8.10 -1.04 -18.58
CA ARG A 166 6.91 -0.30 -18.99
C ARG A 166 7.30 1.07 -19.51
N GLY A 167 7.12 1.26 -20.82
CA GLY A 167 7.40 2.54 -21.47
C GLY A 167 6.47 3.66 -20.95
N PRO A 168 6.84 4.94 -21.14
CA PRO A 168 6.12 6.08 -20.56
C PRO A 168 4.65 6.21 -21.01
N PHE A 169 4.27 5.61 -22.13
CA PHE A 169 2.90 5.60 -22.66
C PHE A 169 2.25 4.22 -22.62
N ALA A 170 2.96 3.20 -22.15
CA ALA A 170 2.43 1.85 -22.04
C ALA A 170 1.58 1.73 -20.77
N LYS A 171 0.37 1.21 -20.93
CA LYS A 171 -0.52 0.91 -19.80
C LYS A 171 -0.11 -0.38 -19.09
N PHE A 172 0.17 -1.41 -19.88
CA PHE A 172 0.51 -2.75 -19.41
C PHE A 172 2.02 -2.92 -19.30
N ASP A 173 2.42 -3.77 -18.36
CA ASP A 173 3.78 -4.27 -18.24
C ASP A 173 4.17 -5.10 -19.48
N ARG A 174 5.47 -5.12 -19.79
CA ARG A 174 6.05 -6.01 -20.79
C ARG A 174 7.22 -6.76 -20.20
N GLN A 175 7.01 -8.04 -19.95
CA GLN A 175 8.07 -8.99 -19.59
C GLN A 175 8.88 -9.41 -20.82
N TRP A 176 10.17 -9.68 -20.59
CA TRP A 176 11.04 -10.29 -21.59
C TRP A 176 10.99 -11.83 -21.51
N GLU A 177 11.97 -12.53 -22.09
CA GLU A 177 12.00 -13.98 -22.16
C GLU A 177 12.19 -14.64 -20.79
N ASP A 178 11.30 -15.59 -20.42
CA ASP A 178 11.37 -16.28 -19.13
C ASP A 178 12.74 -16.90 -18.86
N ARG A 179 13.34 -17.55 -19.87
CA ARG A 179 14.67 -18.18 -19.71
C ARG A 179 15.74 -17.16 -19.36
N TRP A 180 15.72 -15.98 -19.98
CA TRP A 180 16.65 -14.90 -19.67
C TRP A 180 16.53 -14.44 -18.21
N ILE A 181 15.30 -14.25 -17.75
CA ILE A 181 14.99 -13.81 -16.38
C ILE A 181 15.43 -14.86 -15.36
N ARG A 182 15.20 -16.14 -15.64
CA ARG A 182 15.61 -17.24 -14.78
C ARG A 182 17.12 -17.41 -14.72
N ASP A 183 17.77 -17.58 -15.88
CA ASP A 183 19.18 -17.94 -15.98
C ASP A 183 20.07 -16.78 -15.48
N LEU A 184 19.81 -15.55 -15.92
CA LEU A 184 20.64 -14.41 -15.54
C LEU A 184 20.10 -13.63 -14.33
N GLY A 185 18.78 -13.49 -14.20
CA GLY A 185 18.20 -12.78 -13.05
C GLY A 185 18.33 -13.59 -11.76
N PHE A 186 17.62 -14.72 -11.70
CA PHE A 186 17.52 -15.52 -10.48
C PHE A 186 18.75 -16.39 -10.22
N GLU A 187 19.29 -17.07 -11.23
CA GLU A 187 20.37 -18.04 -11.03
C GLU A 187 21.78 -17.44 -11.00
N PHE A 188 21.93 -16.19 -11.45
CA PHE A 188 23.20 -15.46 -11.48
C PHE A 188 23.19 -14.21 -10.56
N ILE A 189 22.36 -13.18 -10.83
CA ILE A 189 22.43 -11.89 -10.10
C ILE A 189 22.18 -12.07 -8.60
N ILE A 190 21.16 -12.83 -8.20
CA ILE A 190 20.85 -13.03 -6.78
C ILE A 190 22.01 -13.76 -6.05
N PRO A 191 22.48 -14.94 -6.50
CA PRO A 191 23.63 -15.60 -5.89
C PRO A 191 24.90 -14.76 -5.85
N ASP A 192 25.20 -13.99 -6.90
CA ASP A 192 26.37 -13.10 -6.95
C ASP A 192 26.28 -12.01 -5.87
N THR A 193 25.12 -11.39 -5.74
CA THR A 193 24.87 -10.33 -4.73
C THR A 193 24.92 -10.89 -3.32
N ILE A 194 24.33 -12.08 -3.08
CA ILE A 194 24.41 -12.78 -1.79
C ILE A 194 25.87 -13.12 -1.48
N LYS A 195 26.63 -13.64 -2.45
CA LYS A 195 28.05 -13.94 -2.24
C LYS A 195 28.83 -12.69 -1.85
N GLY A 196 28.64 -11.57 -2.56
CA GLY A 196 29.27 -10.29 -2.20
C GLY A 196 28.91 -9.81 -0.79
N PHE A 197 27.66 -10.00 -0.37
CA PHE A 197 27.23 -9.75 1.01
C PHE A 197 27.95 -10.67 2.02
N MET A 198 27.94 -11.98 1.78
CA MET A 198 28.56 -12.96 2.67
C MET A 198 30.07 -12.73 2.83
N ASP A 199 30.77 -12.44 1.72
CA ASP A 199 32.19 -12.10 1.73
C ASP A 199 32.46 -10.82 2.54
N LYS A 200 31.64 -9.77 2.35
CA LYS A 200 31.77 -8.49 3.07
C LYS A 200 31.60 -8.62 4.58
N TYR A 201 30.63 -9.43 5.02
CA TYR A 201 30.30 -9.59 6.44
C TYR A 201 30.92 -10.83 7.08
N SER A 202 31.69 -11.63 6.32
CA SER A 202 32.27 -12.90 6.77
C SER A 202 31.21 -13.84 7.36
N MET A 203 30.07 -13.93 6.69
CA MET A 203 28.91 -14.74 7.11
C MET A 203 28.66 -15.89 6.15
N THR A 204 27.82 -16.82 6.58
CA THR A 204 27.35 -17.96 5.80
C THR A 204 25.83 -18.06 5.91
N MET A 205 25.19 -18.78 4.98
CA MET A 205 23.73 -18.82 4.88
C MET A 205 23.05 -19.42 6.14
N ASP A 206 23.72 -20.34 6.85
CA ASP A 206 23.25 -20.95 8.10
C ASP A 206 23.15 -19.98 9.28
N ALA A 207 23.67 -18.75 9.15
CA ALA A 207 23.50 -17.72 10.15
C ALA A 207 22.08 -17.10 10.17
N PHE A 208 21.26 -17.36 9.14
CA PHE A 208 19.96 -16.70 8.94
C PHE A 208 18.79 -17.61 9.34
N SER A 209 17.88 -17.10 10.17
CA SER A 209 16.63 -17.76 10.54
C SER A 209 15.59 -17.66 9.43
N LYS A 210 15.58 -16.54 8.68
CA LYS A 210 14.64 -16.26 7.60
C LYS A 210 15.33 -15.62 6.40
N VAL A 211 14.95 -16.04 5.20
CA VAL A 211 15.44 -15.50 3.92
C VAL A 211 14.25 -15.12 3.06
N ILE A 212 14.29 -13.88 2.59
CA ILE A 212 13.20 -13.22 1.87
C ILE A 212 13.70 -12.82 0.50
N TYR A 213 13.06 -13.30 -0.56
CA TYR A 213 13.29 -12.80 -1.91
C TYR A 213 12.05 -13.00 -2.79
N PRO A 214 11.70 -12.05 -3.66
CA PRO A 214 10.60 -12.22 -4.60
C PRO A 214 11.01 -13.21 -5.69
N CYS A 215 10.17 -14.20 -6.00
CA CYS A 215 10.35 -15.08 -7.16
C CYS A 215 9.00 -15.73 -7.49
N HIS A 216 8.41 -15.37 -8.63
CA HIS A 216 7.13 -15.93 -9.07
C HIS A 216 7.26 -17.30 -9.76
N TYR A 217 8.49 -17.69 -10.11
CA TYR A 217 8.82 -18.95 -10.74
C TYR A 217 9.03 -20.07 -9.69
N GLY A 218 7.99 -20.88 -9.47
CA GLY A 218 7.98 -21.84 -8.36
C GLY A 218 9.02 -22.96 -8.44
N ALA A 219 9.41 -23.41 -9.64
CA ALA A 219 10.44 -24.46 -9.77
C ALA A 219 11.85 -23.88 -9.54
N GLU A 220 12.06 -22.65 -9.98
CA GLU A 220 13.28 -21.88 -9.90
C GLU A 220 13.55 -21.46 -8.47
N ARG A 221 12.54 -21.02 -7.72
CA ARG A 221 12.64 -20.77 -6.27
C ARG A 221 13.14 -22.02 -5.54
N LYS A 222 12.57 -23.19 -5.84
CA LYS A 222 13.01 -24.47 -5.24
C LYS A 222 14.45 -24.83 -5.61
N SER A 223 14.82 -24.64 -6.87
CA SER A 223 16.19 -24.87 -7.36
C SER A 223 17.19 -23.93 -6.67
N LEU A 224 16.85 -22.65 -6.59
CA LEU A 224 17.68 -21.61 -5.99
C LEU A 224 17.84 -21.81 -4.48
N ASN A 225 16.77 -22.15 -3.76
CA ASN A 225 16.83 -22.51 -2.34
C ASN A 225 17.84 -23.63 -2.10
N LYS A 226 17.76 -24.71 -2.89
CA LYS A 226 18.70 -25.84 -2.79
C LYS A 226 20.14 -25.41 -3.07
N LYS A 227 20.37 -24.58 -4.10
CA LYS A 227 21.71 -24.07 -4.47
C LYS A 227 22.31 -23.19 -3.38
N LEU A 228 21.50 -22.37 -2.72
CA LEU A 228 21.92 -21.43 -1.68
C LEU A 228 21.94 -22.05 -0.27
N GLY A 229 21.40 -23.26 -0.09
CA GLY A 229 21.30 -23.90 1.22
C GLY A 229 20.17 -23.34 2.10
N ILE A 230 19.16 -22.72 1.49
CA ILE A 230 17.98 -22.18 2.19
C ILE A 230 17.05 -23.36 2.49
N THR A 231 16.84 -23.65 3.77
CA THR A 231 15.91 -24.72 4.20
C THR A 231 14.45 -24.25 4.11
N ALA A 232 13.50 -25.18 4.30
CA ALA A 232 12.08 -24.86 4.26
C ALA A 232 11.67 -23.90 5.39
N GLU A 233 12.35 -23.97 6.54
CA GLU A 233 12.10 -23.11 7.70
C GLU A 233 12.61 -21.69 7.46
N MET A 234 13.72 -21.56 6.73
CA MET A 234 14.32 -20.29 6.33
C MET A 234 13.52 -19.59 5.23
N ASP A 235 12.95 -20.34 4.29
CA ASP A 235 12.25 -19.77 3.13
C ASP A 235 10.95 -19.06 3.54
N GLN A 236 10.92 -17.73 3.45
CA GLN A 236 9.71 -16.96 3.76
C GLN A 236 8.64 -17.13 2.66
N ASN A 237 7.38 -17.35 3.05
CA ASN A 237 6.27 -17.43 2.10
C ASN A 237 6.21 -16.17 1.21
N ASN A 238 6.11 -16.38 -0.11
CA ASN A 238 6.05 -15.31 -1.11
C ASN A 238 4.62 -14.90 -1.48
N LEU A 239 3.59 -15.45 -0.85
CA LEU A 239 2.19 -15.03 -0.99
C LEU A 239 1.64 -15.05 -2.42
N LEU A 240 2.26 -15.80 -3.34
CA LEU A 240 1.81 -15.83 -4.74
C LEU A 240 0.41 -16.41 -4.90
N THR A 241 -0.03 -17.30 -4.01
CA THR A 241 -1.33 -17.94 -4.08
C THR A 241 -2.42 -17.22 -3.28
N GLU A 242 -2.04 -16.22 -2.49
CA GLU A 242 -2.88 -15.46 -1.58
C GLU A 242 -3.05 -14.01 -2.04
N VAL A 243 -2.00 -13.43 -2.64
CA VAL A 243 -1.93 -12.03 -3.08
C VAL A 243 -1.54 -11.95 -4.55
N GLY A 244 -0.61 -12.79 -5.00
CA GLY A 244 0.05 -12.66 -6.30
C GLY A 244 1.35 -11.85 -6.21
N ASP A 245 1.98 -11.60 -7.35
CA ASP A 245 3.22 -10.80 -7.43
C ASP A 245 2.93 -9.30 -7.35
N SER A 246 3.16 -8.75 -6.16
CA SER A 246 2.99 -7.32 -5.84
C SER A 246 4.20 -6.45 -6.21
N GLY A 247 5.08 -6.92 -7.09
CA GLY A 247 6.09 -6.11 -7.75
C GLY A 247 7.01 -5.37 -6.77
N ALA A 248 7.05 -4.03 -6.86
CA ALA A 248 7.91 -3.27 -5.97
C ALA A 248 7.54 -3.42 -4.49
N ALA A 249 6.27 -3.67 -4.15
CA ALA A 249 5.86 -3.86 -2.77
C ALA A 249 6.23 -5.25 -2.21
N GLN A 250 6.47 -6.23 -3.08
CA GLN A 250 6.56 -7.66 -2.73
C GLN A 250 7.58 -7.94 -1.63
N VAL A 251 8.81 -7.44 -1.75
CA VAL A 251 9.87 -7.70 -0.77
C VAL A 251 9.53 -7.14 0.62
N LEU A 252 8.86 -5.99 0.67
CA LEU A 252 8.45 -5.34 1.92
C LEU A 252 7.20 -5.98 2.52
N VAL A 253 6.27 -6.47 1.70
CA VAL A 253 5.15 -7.30 2.14
C VAL A 253 5.66 -8.58 2.79
N MET A 254 6.61 -9.27 2.14
CA MET A 254 7.21 -10.48 2.69
C MET A 254 8.03 -10.21 3.96
N LEU A 255 8.73 -9.07 4.04
CA LEU A 255 9.43 -8.65 5.26
C LEU A 255 8.46 -8.40 6.42
N SER A 256 7.34 -7.72 6.16
CA SER A 256 6.32 -7.49 7.18
C SER A 256 5.79 -8.82 7.73
N LEU A 257 5.46 -9.77 6.85
CA LEU A 257 5.04 -11.12 7.25
C LEU A 257 6.13 -11.86 8.05
N ALA A 258 7.39 -11.80 7.62
CA ALA A 258 8.48 -12.44 8.35
C ALA A 258 8.66 -11.89 9.76
N LEU A 259 8.48 -10.58 9.95
CA LEU A 259 8.57 -9.93 11.26
C LEU A 259 7.42 -10.32 12.20
N GLU A 260 6.26 -10.71 11.67
CA GLU A 260 5.16 -11.26 12.49
C GLU A 260 5.51 -12.63 13.09
N GLU A 261 6.36 -13.39 12.40
CA GLU A 261 6.78 -14.74 12.79
C GLU A 261 8.12 -14.77 13.54
N ALA A 262 8.86 -13.67 13.52
CA ALA A 262 10.22 -13.57 14.02
C ALA A 262 10.29 -13.63 15.56
N LYS A 263 11.38 -14.19 16.06
CA LYS A 263 11.71 -14.27 17.49
C LYS A 263 12.93 -13.41 17.80
N PRO A 264 13.10 -12.94 19.05
CA PRO A 264 14.30 -12.23 19.45
C PRO A 264 15.57 -13.02 19.09
N GLY A 265 16.54 -12.33 18.48
CA GLY A 265 17.81 -12.90 18.02
C GLY A 265 17.78 -13.46 16.60
N ASP A 266 16.61 -13.63 15.96
CA ASP A 266 16.53 -14.13 14.60
C ASP A 266 17.24 -13.21 13.60
N ASN A 267 18.11 -13.79 12.76
CA ASN A 267 18.72 -13.08 11.65
C ASN A 267 17.83 -13.22 10.40
N ILE A 268 17.46 -12.09 9.82
CA ILE A 268 16.57 -12.01 8.67
C ILE A 268 17.35 -11.41 7.49
N LEU A 269 17.44 -12.18 6.40
CA LEU A 269 18.05 -11.74 5.15
C LEU A 269 16.97 -11.32 4.15
N VAL A 270 17.03 -10.09 3.67
CA VAL A 270 16.05 -9.50 2.75
C VAL A 270 16.72 -9.20 1.43
N ILE A 271 16.21 -9.75 0.34
CA ILE A 271 16.79 -9.65 -0.99
C ILE A 271 15.75 -9.02 -1.92
N GLY A 272 15.98 -7.77 -2.32
CA GLY A 272 15.20 -7.11 -3.37
C GLY A 272 15.77 -7.43 -4.75
N PHE A 273 14.93 -7.54 -5.78
CA PHE A 273 15.34 -7.85 -7.14
C PHE A 273 14.63 -6.95 -8.16
N GLY A 274 15.37 -6.49 -9.17
CA GLY A 274 14.87 -5.68 -10.30
C GLY A 274 15.99 -4.80 -10.87
N SER A 275 16.49 -5.12 -12.06
CA SER A 275 17.69 -4.50 -12.65
C SER A 275 18.91 -4.51 -11.69
N GLY A 276 19.20 -5.69 -11.16
CA GLY A 276 20.14 -5.91 -10.06
C GLY A 276 19.44 -6.40 -8.79
N SER A 277 20.13 -6.31 -7.65
CA SER A 277 19.66 -6.85 -6.39
C SER A 277 20.21 -6.04 -5.20
N ASP A 278 19.40 -5.92 -4.14
CA ASP A 278 19.79 -5.37 -2.84
C ASP A 278 19.68 -6.46 -1.80
N VAL A 279 20.71 -6.66 -0.97
CA VAL A 279 20.69 -7.52 0.21
C VAL A 279 20.71 -6.64 1.44
N LEU A 280 19.75 -6.82 2.34
CA LEU A 280 19.67 -6.17 3.64
C LEU A 280 19.63 -7.24 4.73
N TRP A 281 20.34 -7.02 5.82
CA TRP A 281 20.38 -7.91 6.96
C TRP A 281 19.86 -7.21 8.21
N PHE A 282 18.88 -7.85 8.85
CA PHE A 282 18.33 -7.43 10.13
C PHE A 282 18.51 -8.52 11.18
N GLN A 283 18.62 -8.10 12.44
CA GLN A 283 18.51 -8.98 13.60
C GLN A 283 17.30 -8.56 14.45
N ALA A 284 16.35 -9.46 14.65
CA ALA A 284 15.18 -9.22 15.50
C ALA A 284 15.62 -8.96 16.95
N THR A 285 15.07 -7.93 17.58
CA THR A 285 15.39 -7.57 18.96
C THR A 285 14.36 -8.15 19.93
N ASP A 286 14.59 -8.00 21.23
CA ASP A 286 13.59 -8.39 22.24
C ASP A 286 12.25 -7.65 22.06
N LYS A 287 12.25 -6.46 21.44
CA LYS A 287 11.05 -5.66 21.20
C LYS A 287 10.07 -6.31 20.22
N ILE A 288 10.52 -7.26 19.39
CA ILE A 288 9.62 -7.99 18.48
C ILE A 288 8.56 -8.79 19.26
N SER A 289 8.88 -9.19 20.50
CA SER A 289 7.97 -9.93 21.37
C SER A 289 6.78 -9.12 21.89
N GLU A 290 6.85 -7.78 21.82
CA GLU A 290 5.71 -6.91 22.15
C GLU A 290 4.57 -7.02 21.11
N GLY A 291 4.87 -7.61 19.94
CA GLY A 291 3.93 -7.83 18.85
C GLY A 291 3.62 -6.57 18.05
N LYS A 292 2.92 -6.77 16.93
CA LYS A 292 2.40 -5.67 16.12
C LYS A 292 1.20 -5.03 16.81
N LYS A 293 1.07 -3.71 16.66
CA LYS A 293 -0.11 -2.95 17.10
C LYS A 293 -1.16 -2.80 15.99
N GLY A 294 -0.73 -2.81 14.73
CA GLY A 294 -1.59 -2.81 13.55
C GLY A 294 -2.09 -4.21 13.17
N LEU A 295 -2.84 -4.29 12.08
CA LEU A 295 -3.37 -5.53 11.51
C LEU A 295 -2.27 -6.37 10.88
N GLY A 296 -1.23 -5.76 10.29
CA GLY A 296 -0.19 -6.44 9.54
C GLY A 296 -0.72 -7.31 8.38
N ILE A 297 0.14 -8.10 7.75
CA ILE A 297 -0.21 -8.87 6.55
C ILE A 297 -1.24 -9.95 6.86
N SER A 298 -1.07 -10.71 7.94
CA SER A 298 -2.02 -11.76 8.32
C SER A 298 -3.43 -11.23 8.61
N GLY A 299 -3.54 -10.03 9.21
CA GLY A 299 -4.81 -9.37 9.45
C GLY A 299 -5.49 -8.98 8.14
N TYR A 300 -4.79 -8.27 7.26
CA TYR A 300 -5.36 -7.86 5.97
C TYR A 300 -5.72 -9.05 5.06
N LEU A 301 -4.98 -10.17 5.12
CA LEU A 301 -5.35 -11.41 4.41
C LEU A 301 -6.66 -12.03 4.91
N ALA A 302 -6.99 -11.87 6.19
CA ALA A 302 -8.28 -12.29 6.74
C ALA A 302 -9.42 -11.35 6.32
N HIS A 303 -9.12 -10.09 6.00
CA HIS A 303 -10.09 -9.07 5.56
C HIS A 303 -10.16 -8.97 4.03
N LYS A 304 -10.82 -9.94 3.38
CA LYS A 304 -11.01 -9.95 1.92
C LYS A 304 -12.48 -10.13 1.52
N GLN A 305 -12.80 -9.70 0.31
CA GLN A 305 -14.09 -9.95 -0.34
C GLN A 305 -13.84 -10.54 -1.74
N PRO A 306 -14.54 -11.62 -2.13
CA PRO A 306 -14.35 -12.20 -3.45
C PRO A 306 -14.88 -11.29 -4.55
N LEU A 307 -14.06 -11.07 -5.59
CA LEU A 307 -14.49 -10.47 -6.85
C LEU A 307 -14.74 -11.58 -7.88
N ASP A 308 -16.00 -12.00 -7.99
CA ASP A 308 -16.43 -13.14 -8.82
C ASP A 308 -16.67 -12.79 -10.29
N LYS A 309 -16.78 -11.49 -10.61
CA LYS A 309 -17.07 -10.99 -11.97
C LYS A 309 -15.82 -10.45 -12.65
N TYR A 310 -15.30 -11.20 -13.61
CA TYR A 310 -14.16 -10.78 -14.44
C TYR A 310 -14.40 -9.44 -15.17
N GLY A 311 -15.60 -9.22 -15.72
CA GLY A 311 -15.93 -7.94 -16.36
C GLY A 311 -15.88 -6.75 -15.41
N LYS A 312 -16.25 -6.95 -14.13
CA LYS A 312 -16.17 -5.92 -13.08
C LYS A 312 -14.70 -5.57 -12.80
N TYR A 313 -13.83 -6.58 -12.69
CA TYR A 313 -12.37 -6.38 -12.63
C TYR A 313 -11.84 -5.54 -13.80
N LEU A 314 -12.20 -5.88 -15.03
CA LEU A 314 -11.71 -5.16 -16.22
C LEU A 314 -12.14 -3.70 -16.22
N VAL A 315 -13.37 -3.39 -15.81
CA VAL A 315 -13.88 -2.00 -15.71
C VAL A 315 -13.16 -1.25 -14.59
N TRP A 316 -13.05 -1.85 -13.40
CA TRP A 316 -12.39 -1.23 -12.26
C TRP A 316 -10.93 -0.87 -12.51
N ARG A 317 -10.24 -1.70 -13.28
CA ARG A 317 -8.84 -1.49 -13.68
C ARG A 317 -8.68 -0.70 -14.98
N ASP A 318 -9.76 -0.10 -15.45
CA ASP A 318 -9.82 0.74 -16.66
C ASP A 318 -9.37 -0.04 -17.93
N ILE A 319 -9.34 -1.37 -17.90
CA ILE A 319 -8.92 -2.20 -19.04
C ILE A 319 -10.03 -2.24 -20.10
N MET A 320 -11.28 -2.32 -19.65
CA MET A 320 -12.47 -2.31 -20.50
C MET A 320 -13.26 -1.02 -20.24
N PRO A 321 -13.58 -0.22 -21.27
CA PRO A 321 -14.41 0.96 -21.09
C PRO A 321 -15.83 0.55 -20.68
N ALA A 322 -16.43 1.30 -19.76
CA ALA A 322 -17.82 1.15 -19.36
C ALA A 322 -18.59 2.44 -19.66
N ASP A 323 -19.84 2.30 -20.09
CA ASP A 323 -20.79 3.40 -20.15
C ASP A 323 -21.44 3.59 -18.77
N LEU A 324 -21.10 4.69 -18.10
CA LEU A 324 -21.65 5.06 -16.79
C LEU A 324 -22.87 6.00 -16.92
N GLY A 325 -23.31 6.28 -18.15
CA GLY A 325 -24.45 7.11 -18.48
C GLY A 325 -24.20 8.62 -18.31
N PRO A 326 -25.21 9.45 -18.64
CA PRO A 326 -25.05 10.91 -18.71
C PRO A 326 -24.64 11.59 -17.41
N ARG A 327 -24.90 10.97 -16.25
CA ARG A 327 -24.48 11.52 -14.94
C ARG A 327 -22.98 11.44 -14.71
N ALA A 328 -22.27 10.59 -15.45
CA ALA A 328 -20.81 10.51 -15.39
C ALA A 328 -20.11 11.56 -16.28
N GLU A 329 -20.86 12.29 -17.11
CA GLU A 329 -20.31 13.27 -18.06
C GLU A 329 -20.01 14.64 -17.42
N GLU A 330 -20.31 14.81 -16.13
CA GLU A 330 -20.03 16.04 -15.38
C GLU A 330 -18.54 16.42 -15.44
N ASP A 331 -18.25 17.71 -15.70
CA ASP A 331 -16.86 18.19 -15.71
C ASP A 331 -16.32 18.27 -14.28
N ILE A 332 -15.38 17.37 -13.99
CA ILE A 332 -14.77 17.21 -12.67
C ILE A 332 -13.50 18.07 -12.51
N TRP A 333 -13.60 19.36 -12.82
CA TRP A 333 -12.46 20.27 -12.77
C TRP A 333 -11.95 20.49 -11.32
N THR A 334 -10.68 20.14 -11.10
CA THR A 334 -9.96 20.40 -9.84
C THR A 334 -9.46 21.84 -9.74
N ARG A 335 -9.84 22.54 -8.66
CA ARG A 335 -9.33 23.87 -8.32
C ARG A 335 -8.14 23.76 -7.36
N TRP A 336 -6.92 23.70 -7.89
CA TRP A 336 -5.70 23.49 -7.11
C TRP A 336 -5.48 24.51 -5.97
N SER A 337 -5.83 25.78 -6.19
CA SER A 337 -5.70 26.81 -5.15
C SER A 337 -6.71 26.64 -4.00
N TRP A 338 -7.86 26.00 -4.24
CA TRP A 338 -8.79 25.60 -3.19
C TRP A 338 -8.26 24.35 -2.47
N ASP A 339 -7.83 23.35 -3.24
CA ASP A 339 -7.25 22.11 -2.71
C ASP A 339 -6.09 22.40 -1.77
N TRP A 340 -5.16 23.28 -2.15
CA TRP A 340 -4.03 23.70 -1.32
C TRP A 340 -4.45 24.35 0.01
N ARG A 341 -5.44 25.26 -0.02
CA ARG A 341 -5.94 25.96 1.17
C ARG A 341 -6.67 25.01 2.12
N SER A 342 -7.36 24.02 1.56
CA SER A 342 -8.14 23.03 2.30
C SER A 342 -7.41 21.71 2.50
N ARG A 343 -6.12 21.62 2.15
CA ARG A 343 -5.35 20.36 2.05
C ARG A 343 -5.37 19.53 3.33
N LYS A 344 -5.34 20.18 4.50
CA LYS A 344 -5.40 19.48 5.79
C LYS A 344 -6.76 18.82 5.99
N ALA A 345 -7.85 19.50 5.67
CA ALA A 345 -9.19 18.91 5.73
C ALA A 345 -9.40 17.81 4.68
N ILE A 346 -8.87 17.99 3.46
CA ILE A 346 -9.05 17.05 2.35
C ILE A 346 -8.20 15.79 2.54
N TYR A 347 -6.89 15.94 2.69
CA TYR A 347 -5.96 14.81 2.74
C TYR A 347 -5.87 14.22 4.13
N GLY A 348 -5.71 15.03 5.17
CA GLY A 348 -5.54 14.49 6.54
C GLY A 348 -6.85 14.23 7.29
N LEU A 349 -8.01 14.66 6.77
CA LEU A 349 -9.27 14.70 7.51
C LEU A 349 -9.18 15.52 8.81
N TRP A 350 -8.44 16.62 8.78
CA TRP A 350 -8.35 17.54 9.91
C TRP A 350 -9.65 18.33 10.05
N GLY A 351 -10.27 18.23 11.22
CA GLY A 351 -11.36 19.09 11.70
C GLY A 351 -10.85 20.16 12.68
N ASN A 352 -11.78 20.92 13.25
CA ASN A 352 -11.50 21.86 14.33
C ASN A 352 -12.33 21.51 15.56
N LYS A 353 -11.74 21.65 16.75
CA LYS A 353 -12.41 21.57 18.05
C LYS A 353 -12.42 22.95 18.69
N CYS A 354 -13.58 23.42 19.13
CA CYS A 354 -13.69 24.72 19.80
C CYS A 354 -13.03 24.67 21.18
N THR A 355 -12.17 25.64 21.50
CA THR A 355 -11.47 25.70 22.80
C THR A 355 -12.37 26.16 23.95
N GLU A 356 -13.50 26.82 23.65
CA GLU A 356 -14.43 27.33 24.67
C GLU A 356 -15.47 26.28 25.09
N CYS A 357 -16.07 25.56 24.14
CA CYS A 357 -17.17 24.62 24.41
C CYS A 357 -16.87 23.16 24.01
N GLY A 358 -15.70 22.88 23.43
CA GLY A 358 -15.30 21.53 23.03
C GLY A 358 -15.97 20.98 21.77
N THR A 359 -16.86 21.74 21.11
CA THR A 359 -17.56 21.27 19.91
C THR A 359 -16.59 20.99 18.76
N VAL A 360 -16.61 19.76 18.25
CA VAL A 360 -15.85 19.34 17.06
C VAL A 360 -16.67 19.59 15.79
N THR A 361 -16.02 20.15 14.77
CA THR A 361 -16.63 20.51 13.49
C THR A 361 -15.76 20.02 12.34
N PHE A 362 -16.41 19.39 11.36
CA PHE A 362 -15.83 19.11 10.05
C PHE A 362 -16.86 19.42 8.95
N PRO A 363 -16.49 20.11 7.85
CA PRO A 363 -15.18 20.68 7.57
C PRO A 363 -14.81 21.81 8.56
N PRO A 364 -13.51 22.10 8.78
CA PRO A 364 -13.06 23.17 9.67
C PRO A 364 -13.77 24.51 9.41
N GLN A 365 -14.32 25.11 10.46
CA GLN A 365 -14.94 26.44 10.42
C GLN A 365 -14.19 27.41 11.35
N ARG A 366 -14.28 28.71 11.04
CA ARG A 366 -13.77 29.79 11.91
C ARG A 366 -14.72 30.12 13.06
N VAL A 367 -16.01 29.94 12.84
CA VAL A 367 -17.06 30.19 13.84
C VAL A 367 -17.52 28.85 14.40
N CYS A 368 -17.64 28.76 15.72
CA CYS A 368 -18.19 27.58 16.37
C CYS A 368 -19.63 27.32 15.90
N VAL A 369 -19.91 26.10 15.44
CA VAL A 369 -21.26 25.71 14.96
C VAL A 369 -22.26 25.47 16.10
N ASN A 370 -21.79 25.43 17.34
CA ASN A 370 -22.68 25.35 18.49
C ASN A 370 -23.41 26.70 18.66
N PRO A 371 -24.75 26.72 18.54
CA PRO A 371 -25.55 27.95 18.59
C PRO A 371 -25.41 28.70 19.92
N ASP A 372 -25.11 27.99 21.01
CA ASP A 372 -24.95 28.58 22.34
C ASP A 372 -23.54 29.16 22.57
N CYS A 373 -22.59 28.91 21.66
CA CYS A 373 -21.20 29.35 21.78
C CYS A 373 -20.87 30.48 20.80
N GLY A 374 -20.97 30.22 19.49
CA GLY A 374 -20.65 31.23 18.45
C GLY A 374 -19.21 31.79 18.49
N ALA A 375 -18.29 31.20 19.26
CA ALA A 375 -16.92 31.70 19.39
C ALA A 375 -16.20 31.72 18.03
N ILE A 376 -15.43 32.79 17.78
CA ILE A 376 -14.74 33.06 16.51
C ILE A 376 -13.24 32.85 16.71
N ASP A 377 -12.63 32.07 15.82
CA ASP A 377 -11.19 31.77 15.78
C ASP A 377 -10.64 31.16 17.10
N LYS A 378 -11.53 30.60 17.93
CA LYS A 378 -11.22 29.85 19.17
C LYS A 378 -11.24 28.35 18.92
N VAL A 379 -10.30 27.87 18.12
CA VAL A 379 -10.27 26.49 17.63
C VAL A 379 -8.88 25.87 17.71
N GLU A 380 -8.83 24.58 18.04
CA GLU A 380 -7.65 23.71 17.94
C GLU A 380 -7.86 22.65 16.84
N PRO A 381 -6.84 22.29 16.04
CA PRO A 381 -6.98 21.26 15.01
C PRO A 381 -7.14 19.88 15.66
N ILE A 382 -8.07 19.08 15.14
CA ILE A 382 -8.30 17.69 15.56
C ILE A 382 -8.26 16.77 14.35
N LEU A 383 -7.52 15.66 14.47
CA LEU A 383 -7.47 14.64 13.45
C LEU A 383 -8.68 13.71 13.60
N LEU A 384 -9.41 13.49 12.50
CA LEU A 384 -10.57 12.59 12.49
C LEU A 384 -10.31 11.29 11.72
N SER A 385 -9.23 11.21 10.93
CA SER A 385 -8.92 10.03 10.10
C SER A 385 -8.57 8.79 10.92
N ASP A 386 -8.11 8.94 12.16
CA ASP A 386 -7.81 7.84 13.08
C ASP A 386 -8.89 7.66 14.17
N LYS A 387 -10.09 8.21 13.95
CA LYS A 387 -11.20 8.14 14.89
C LYS A 387 -12.31 7.24 14.35
N THR A 388 -12.88 6.43 15.23
CA THR A 388 -14.09 5.66 14.92
C THR A 388 -15.28 6.60 14.80
N ALA A 389 -16.18 6.27 13.87
CA ALA A 389 -17.44 6.96 13.68
C ALA A 389 -18.59 5.96 13.63
N LYS A 390 -19.81 6.44 13.85
CA LYS A 390 -21.04 5.64 13.75
C LYS A 390 -21.96 6.17 12.66
N ILE A 391 -22.64 5.27 11.97
CA ILE A 391 -23.64 5.65 10.96
C ILE A 391 -24.79 6.40 11.64
N PHE A 392 -24.98 7.67 11.28
CA PHE A 392 -26.13 8.47 11.74
C PHE A 392 -27.33 8.28 10.80
N ASN A 393 -27.08 8.31 9.49
CA ASN A 393 -28.02 7.94 8.44
C ASN A 393 -27.25 7.46 7.21
N TYR A 394 -27.90 6.72 6.32
CA TYR A 394 -27.31 6.28 5.06
C TYR A 394 -28.40 6.02 4.02
N THR A 395 -28.00 6.00 2.76
CA THR A 395 -28.85 5.66 1.62
C THR A 395 -28.05 4.92 0.55
N ALA A 396 -28.76 4.28 -0.37
CA ALA A 396 -28.19 3.61 -1.53
C ALA A 396 -28.88 4.12 -2.80
N ASP A 397 -28.08 4.66 -3.71
CA ASP A 397 -28.54 5.29 -4.94
C ASP A 397 -28.14 4.45 -6.16
N ASN A 398 -29.14 3.88 -6.84
CA ASN A 398 -28.94 3.12 -8.09
C ASN A 398 -28.87 4.02 -9.33
N LEU A 399 -29.18 5.30 -9.22
CA LEU A 399 -29.18 6.26 -10.32
C LEU A 399 -27.88 7.06 -10.41
N ALA A 400 -27.16 7.22 -9.30
CA ALA A 400 -25.85 7.87 -9.25
C ALA A 400 -24.83 7.14 -10.14
N ALA A 401 -23.97 7.90 -10.81
CA ALA A 401 -22.86 7.34 -11.55
C ALA A 401 -21.86 6.69 -10.58
N SER A 402 -21.72 5.36 -10.66
CA SER A 402 -20.80 4.58 -9.82
C SER A 402 -20.20 3.43 -10.60
N ASN A 403 -18.92 3.16 -10.34
CA ASN A 403 -18.23 1.96 -10.82
C ASN A 403 -18.61 0.71 -10.02
N ASP A 404 -19.28 0.89 -8.88
CA ASP A 404 -19.87 -0.20 -8.11
C ASP A 404 -21.26 0.22 -7.61
N PRO A 405 -22.32 -0.01 -8.40
CA PRO A 405 -23.68 0.33 -8.00
C PRO A 405 -24.26 -0.70 -7.01
N PRO A 406 -25.11 -0.26 -6.05
CA PRO A 406 -25.54 1.12 -5.83
C PRO A 406 -24.45 1.98 -5.18
N ALA A 407 -24.46 3.29 -5.44
CA ALA A 407 -23.62 4.23 -4.69
C ALA A 407 -24.16 4.33 -3.26
N ILE A 408 -23.37 3.94 -2.26
CA ILE A 408 -23.75 4.00 -0.85
C ILE A 408 -23.07 5.20 -0.20
N TYR A 409 -23.84 6.05 0.47
CA TYR A 409 -23.32 7.21 1.19
C TYR A 409 -24.23 7.58 2.36
N GLY A 410 -23.66 8.25 3.36
CA GLY A 410 -24.39 8.56 4.58
C GLY A 410 -23.66 9.52 5.50
N THR A 411 -24.40 10.09 6.44
CA THR A 411 -23.81 10.94 7.49
C THR A 411 -23.21 10.06 8.57
N LEU A 412 -21.95 10.28 8.89
CA LEU A 412 -21.30 9.69 10.07
C LEU A 412 -21.24 10.68 11.22
N GLN A 413 -21.29 10.14 12.43
CA GLN A 413 -21.03 10.84 13.69
C GLN A 413 -19.74 10.29 14.30
N PHE A 414 -18.69 11.09 14.38
CA PHE A 414 -17.46 10.70 15.07
C PHE A 414 -17.69 10.63 16.58
N GLU A 415 -17.00 9.73 17.27
CA GLU A 415 -17.05 9.61 18.73
C GLU A 415 -16.54 10.86 19.45
N THR A 416 -15.58 11.55 18.85
CA THR A 416 -15.06 12.84 19.33
C THR A 416 -16.00 14.02 19.09
N GLY A 417 -17.12 13.81 18.38
CA GLY A 417 -18.03 14.85 17.92
C GLY A 417 -17.77 15.27 16.46
N GLY A 418 -18.73 15.99 15.88
CA GLY A 418 -18.70 16.37 14.47
C GLY A 418 -19.41 15.34 13.57
N ARG A 419 -20.04 15.84 12.50
CA ARG A 419 -20.77 15.05 11.51
C ARG A 419 -20.38 15.44 10.11
N TYR A 420 -20.33 14.47 9.21
CA TYR A 420 -20.11 14.74 7.80
C TYR A 420 -20.66 13.60 6.93
N PRO A 421 -21.21 13.91 5.75
CA PRO A 421 -21.58 12.89 4.76
C PRO A 421 -20.35 12.30 4.08
N PHE A 422 -20.22 10.98 4.13
CA PHE A 422 -19.15 10.24 3.45
C PHE A 422 -19.75 9.22 2.48
N ASP A 423 -19.00 8.95 1.40
CA ASP A 423 -19.23 7.76 0.59
C ASP A 423 -18.78 6.53 1.39
N PHE A 424 -19.53 5.44 1.31
CA PHE A 424 -19.20 4.17 1.95
C PHE A 424 -18.61 3.22 0.90
N THR A 425 -17.67 2.37 1.31
CA THR A 425 -17.05 1.36 0.43
C THR A 425 -16.71 0.09 1.24
N ASP A 426 -16.32 -0.98 0.55
CA ASP A 426 -16.03 -2.30 1.13
C ASP A 426 -17.18 -2.89 1.99
N CYS A 427 -18.41 -2.63 1.55
CA CYS A 427 -19.62 -3.04 2.23
C CYS A 427 -20.76 -3.31 1.26
N GLU A 428 -21.62 -4.26 1.62
CA GLU A 428 -22.90 -4.48 0.94
C GLU A 428 -24.03 -3.77 1.70
N LEU A 429 -25.07 -3.34 0.98
CA LEU A 429 -26.18 -2.60 1.60
C LEU A 429 -26.85 -3.36 2.75
N GLY A 430 -26.94 -4.69 2.64
CA GLY A 430 -27.55 -5.56 3.66
C GLY A 430 -26.74 -5.68 4.95
N GLU A 431 -25.47 -5.27 4.95
CA GLU A 431 -24.57 -5.34 6.10
C GLU A 431 -24.61 -4.06 6.95
N LEU A 432 -25.23 -3.00 6.43
CA LEU A 432 -25.26 -1.68 7.05
C LEU A 432 -26.54 -1.45 7.83
N ALA A 433 -26.39 -0.82 9.00
CA ALA A 433 -27.46 -0.33 9.86
C ALA A 433 -27.02 0.97 10.57
N VAL A 434 -28.00 1.80 10.95
CA VAL A 434 -27.75 2.98 11.77
C VAL A 434 -27.09 2.55 13.09
N GLY A 435 -26.00 3.21 13.45
CA GLY A 435 -25.21 2.91 14.64
C GLY A 435 -24.02 1.96 14.41
N ASN A 436 -23.86 1.32 13.24
CA ASN A 436 -22.66 0.53 12.94
C ASN A 436 -21.39 1.39 13.07
N GLU A 437 -20.34 0.77 13.61
CA GLU A 437 -19.02 1.38 13.68
C GLU A 437 -18.36 1.35 12.31
N MET A 438 -17.80 2.50 11.95
CA MET A 438 -17.11 2.76 10.69
C MET A 438 -15.73 3.31 11.01
N GLU A 439 -14.78 3.00 10.15
CA GLU A 439 -13.44 3.57 10.13
C GLU A 439 -13.18 4.28 8.80
N MET A 440 -12.22 5.21 8.80
CA MET A 440 -11.92 6.04 7.65
C MET A 440 -10.86 5.36 6.80
N SER A 441 -11.14 5.18 5.51
CA SER A 441 -10.20 4.67 4.52
C SER A 441 -9.90 5.72 3.46
N PHE A 442 -8.62 5.98 3.20
CA PHE A 442 -8.21 6.97 2.22
C PHE A 442 -8.35 6.40 0.80
N ARG A 443 -9.21 6.99 -0.03
CA ARG A 443 -9.59 6.45 -1.34
C ARG A 443 -9.37 7.45 -2.47
N ARG A 444 -9.22 6.93 -3.69
CA ARG A 444 -9.32 7.70 -4.93
C ARG A 444 -10.80 7.99 -5.18
N ARG A 445 -11.24 9.16 -4.72
CA ARG A 445 -12.63 9.61 -4.82
C ARG A 445 -13.09 9.73 -6.27
N THR A 446 -12.28 10.33 -7.13
CA THR A 446 -12.58 10.51 -8.57
C THR A 446 -11.30 10.56 -9.41
N TYR A 447 -11.41 10.24 -10.69
CA TYR A 447 -10.35 10.41 -11.69
C TYR A 447 -10.88 11.26 -12.85
N ASP A 448 -10.18 12.35 -13.17
CA ASP A 448 -10.44 13.22 -14.33
C ASP A 448 -9.59 12.76 -15.52
N PRO A 449 -10.14 11.96 -16.46
CA PRO A 449 -9.38 11.48 -17.62
C PRO A 449 -9.02 12.60 -18.59
N LYS A 450 -9.77 13.72 -18.63
CA LYS A 450 -9.49 14.84 -19.54
C LYS A 450 -8.20 15.57 -19.14
N ARG A 451 -7.90 15.59 -17.84
CA ARG A 451 -6.74 16.31 -17.27
C ARG A 451 -5.71 15.40 -16.62
N GLY A 452 -5.97 14.09 -16.54
CA GLY A 452 -5.11 13.11 -15.87
C GLY A 452 -4.99 13.33 -14.36
N ILE A 453 -6.09 13.70 -13.68
CA ILE A 453 -6.06 14.07 -12.26
C ILE A 453 -6.81 13.05 -11.41
N SER A 454 -6.08 12.35 -10.53
CA SER A 454 -6.69 11.63 -9.41
C SER A 454 -6.97 12.59 -8.24
N ARG A 455 -8.21 12.58 -7.74
CA ARG A 455 -8.59 13.26 -6.51
C ARG A 455 -8.83 12.24 -5.41
N TYR A 456 -8.28 12.53 -4.24
CA TYR A 456 -8.35 11.65 -3.08
C TYR A 456 -9.19 12.28 -1.98
N PHE A 457 -9.88 11.43 -1.22
CA PHE A 457 -10.61 11.81 -0.03
C PHE A 457 -10.90 10.55 0.80
N TRP A 458 -11.34 10.75 2.04
CA TRP A 458 -11.70 9.65 2.92
C TRP A 458 -13.10 9.13 2.60
N LYS A 459 -13.24 7.80 2.57
CA LYS A 459 -14.50 7.09 2.58
C LYS A 459 -14.65 6.32 3.89
N ALA A 460 -15.87 5.89 4.18
CA ALA A 460 -16.17 5.07 5.35
C ALA A 460 -16.16 3.60 4.97
N VAL A 461 -15.55 2.76 5.80
CA VAL A 461 -15.64 1.29 5.69
C VAL A 461 -16.15 0.71 7.00
N PRO A 462 -16.96 -0.36 7.00
CA PRO A 462 -17.40 -1.00 8.23
C PRO A 462 -16.21 -1.52 9.01
N LYS A 463 -16.17 -1.20 10.31
CA LYS A 463 -15.14 -1.74 11.20
C LYS A 463 -15.42 -3.22 11.42
N LYS A 464 -14.56 -4.08 10.89
CA LYS A 464 -14.67 -5.54 11.06
C LYS A 464 -13.95 -5.95 12.34
N GLU A 465 -14.61 -6.71 13.22
CA GLU A 465 -13.93 -7.31 14.37
C GLU A 465 -12.93 -8.35 13.88
N VAL A 466 -11.64 -8.14 14.16
CA VAL A 466 -10.60 -9.16 13.98
C VAL A 466 -10.83 -10.20 15.08
N LYS A 467 -11.18 -11.43 14.70
CA LYS A 467 -11.32 -12.56 15.63
C LYS A 467 -10.00 -13.26 15.87
#